data_AF-A0A8N1S2F2-F1
#
_entry.id   AF-A0A8N1S2F2-F1
#
_cell.length_a   1.000
_cell.length_b   1.000
_cell.length_c   1.000
_cell.angle_alpha   90.00
_cell.angle_beta   90.00
_cell.angle_gamma   90.00
#
_symmetry.space_group_name_H-M   'P 1'
#
loop_
_entity.id
_entity.type
_entity.pdbx_description
1 polymer ?
#
loop_
_entity_poly.entity_id
_entity_poly.type
_entity_poly.pdbx_seq_one_letter_code
_entity_poly.pdbx_strand_id
1 'polypeptide(L)'
;MHAGCYIELPREIMLKRAVINVRFNENACFAWSVVAALHPAERNTNQELSYPHYTVLNLQDITFPMTLNQIKKFEHLNDISINVYGIKEKEILPIRLTSRKMEKHANLLYVQDPRDDNAGHFAYIKGLSRLVSSQLNKYGHKKYLCDRCLHYFSSSERLQSHTTDCEKMNDCTIRLPSEDDKWLEFKNHE
;
A
#
# COMPACT_ATOMS: atom_id res chain seq x y z
N MET A 1 26.46 -8.19 9.15
CA MET A 1 25.38 -9.18 9.26
C MET A 1 24.26 -8.65 8.37
N HIS A 2 24.24 -9.07 7.10
CA HIS A 2 23.28 -8.58 6.11
C HIS A 2 22.12 -9.59 6.03
N ALA A 3 20.96 -9.22 6.56
CA ALA A 3 19.74 -9.97 6.38
C ALA A 3 18.82 -9.13 5.49
N GLY A 4 18.56 -9.62 4.28
CA GLY A 4 17.60 -9.05 3.36
C GLY A 4 16.23 -8.86 4.00
N CYS A 5 15.54 -7.81 3.56
CA CYS A 5 14.21 -7.42 4.00
C CYS A 5 13.15 -8.42 3.50
N TYR A 6 13.21 -9.69 3.93
CA TYR A 6 12.07 -10.58 3.88
C TYR A 6 11.39 -10.57 5.24
N ILE A 7 10.28 -9.84 5.32
CA ILE A 7 9.39 -9.86 6.47
C ILE A 7 8.23 -10.79 6.15
N GLU A 8 8.00 -11.78 7.00
CA GLU A 8 6.81 -12.62 6.90
C GLU A 8 5.58 -11.77 7.24
N LEU A 9 4.60 -11.76 6.34
CA LEU A 9 3.37 -11.00 6.56
C LEU A 9 2.56 -11.66 7.68
N PRO A 10 1.80 -10.88 8.48
CA PRO A 10 0.91 -11.45 9.49
C PRO A 10 -0.03 -12.49 8.89
N ARG A 11 -0.29 -13.57 9.65
CA ARG A 11 -1.08 -14.72 9.17
C ARG A 11 -2.45 -14.30 8.63
N GLU A 12 -3.11 -13.34 9.27
CA GLU A 12 -4.42 -12.84 8.84
C GLU A 12 -4.37 -12.22 7.44
N ILE A 13 -3.26 -11.57 7.08
CA ILE A 13 -3.04 -10.98 5.75
C ILE A 13 -2.78 -12.07 4.72
N MET A 14 -1.95 -13.06 5.06
CA MET A 14 -1.64 -14.18 4.18
C MET A 14 -2.87 -15.02 3.83
N LEU A 15 -3.71 -15.30 4.84
CA LEU A 15 -4.95 -16.08 4.67
C LEU A 15 -5.93 -15.40 3.70
N LYS A 16 -5.94 -14.06 3.65
CA LYS A 16 -6.76 -13.31 2.71
C LYS A 16 -6.31 -13.52 1.26
N ARG A 17 -5.10 -14.02 0.97
CA ARG A 17 -4.58 -14.23 -0.40
C ARG A 17 -4.75 -12.99 -1.29
N ALA A 18 -4.67 -11.81 -0.70
CA ALA A 18 -4.89 -10.52 -1.35
C ALA A 18 -3.59 -9.72 -1.57
N VAL A 19 -2.49 -10.23 -1.03
CA VAL A 19 -1.15 -9.63 -1.07
C VAL A 19 -0.19 -10.64 -1.69
N ILE A 20 0.70 -10.15 -2.54
CA ILE A 20 1.84 -10.89 -3.08
C ILE A 20 3.08 -10.36 -2.37
N ASN A 21 3.78 -11.26 -1.68
CA ASN A 21 5.04 -10.96 -1.03
C ASN A 21 6.15 -11.61 -1.85
N VAL A 22 6.74 -10.84 -2.77
CA VAL A 22 7.87 -11.31 -3.58
C VAL A 22 9.08 -11.47 -2.65
N ARG A 23 9.59 -12.70 -2.58
CA ARG A 23 10.78 -13.03 -1.78
C ARG A 23 12.00 -12.49 -2.50
N PHE A 24 12.80 -11.69 -1.81
CA PHE A 24 14.09 -11.22 -2.29
C PHE A 24 15.02 -10.98 -1.09
N ASN A 25 16.32 -11.24 -1.26
CA ASN A 25 17.31 -11.21 -0.18
C ASN A 25 17.97 -9.84 0.04
N GLU A 26 17.44 -8.76 -0.55
CA GLU A 26 17.96 -7.41 -0.38
C GLU A 26 16.85 -6.39 -0.09
N ASN A 27 17.20 -5.12 0.09
CA ASN A 27 16.28 -4.03 0.47
C ASN A 27 15.45 -3.47 -0.71
N ALA A 28 15.27 -4.26 -1.78
CA ALA A 28 14.59 -3.87 -3.01
C ALA A 28 13.09 -4.27 -3.04
N CYS A 29 12.49 -4.60 -1.90
CA CYS A 29 11.10 -5.08 -1.79
C CYS A 29 10.08 -4.11 -2.41
N PHE A 30 10.33 -2.80 -2.33
CA PHE A 30 9.51 -1.79 -2.99
C PHE A 30 9.50 -1.98 -4.52
N ALA A 31 10.68 -2.07 -5.14
CA ALA A 31 10.80 -2.17 -6.59
C ALA A 31 10.16 -3.48 -7.09
N TRP A 32 10.42 -4.60 -6.41
CA TRP A 32 9.78 -5.88 -6.73
C TRP A 32 8.26 -5.85 -6.57
N SER A 33 7.73 -5.14 -5.56
CA SER A 33 6.29 -4.99 -5.40
C SER A 33 5.66 -4.16 -6.52
N VAL A 34 6.35 -3.12 -6.99
CA VAL A 34 5.91 -2.33 -8.15
C VAL A 34 5.95 -3.17 -9.42
N VAL A 35 7.03 -3.93 -9.65
CA VAL A 35 7.12 -4.85 -10.80
C VAL A 35 5.99 -5.88 -10.76
N ALA A 36 5.69 -6.48 -9.61
CA ALA A 36 4.62 -7.46 -9.49
C ALA A 36 3.24 -6.87 -9.81
N ALA A 37 3.04 -5.56 -9.54
CA ALA A 37 1.83 -4.84 -9.91
C ALA A 37 1.75 -4.56 -11.42
N LEU A 38 2.87 -4.21 -12.06
CA LEU A 38 2.93 -3.84 -13.47
C LEU A 38 3.04 -5.05 -14.42
N HIS A 39 3.59 -6.16 -13.94
CA HIS A 39 3.79 -7.39 -14.69
C HIS A 39 3.22 -8.60 -13.91
N PRO A 40 1.89 -8.73 -13.78
CA PRO A 40 1.30 -9.80 -12.98
C PRO A 40 1.67 -11.19 -13.50
N ALA A 41 2.22 -12.04 -12.62
CA ALA A 41 2.51 -13.43 -12.93
C ALA A 41 1.33 -14.35 -12.60
N GLU A 42 1.15 -15.43 -13.37
CA GLU A 42 0.08 -16.40 -13.13
C GLU A 42 0.44 -17.43 -12.05
N ARG A 43 1.71 -17.85 -12.01
CA ARG A 43 2.23 -18.90 -11.12
C ARG A 43 3.43 -18.39 -10.35
N ASN A 44 3.70 -19.03 -9.21
CA ASN A 44 4.87 -18.74 -8.37
C ASN A 44 5.04 -17.24 -8.08
N THR A 45 3.94 -16.54 -7.82
CA THR A 45 3.88 -15.08 -7.68
C THR A 45 4.75 -14.52 -6.56
N ASN A 46 5.21 -15.35 -5.63
CA ASN A 46 6.11 -14.94 -4.55
C ASN A 46 7.61 -15.09 -4.93
N GLN A 47 7.94 -15.56 -6.14
CA GLN A 47 9.32 -15.72 -6.61
C GLN A 47 9.70 -14.57 -7.55
N GLU A 48 10.87 -13.98 -7.32
CA GLU A 48 11.46 -12.94 -8.17
C GLU A 48 11.59 -13.37 -9.65
N LEU A 49 11.94 -14.64 -9.89
CA LEU A 49 12.10 -15.21 -11.23
C LEU A 49 10.82 -15.24 -12.07
N SER A 50 9.65 -15.06 -11.44
CA SER A 50 8.37 -14.98 -12.13
C SER A 50 8.14 -13.63 -12.82
N TYR A 51 9.05 -12.67 -12.61
CA TYR A 51 8.90 -11.30 -13.06
C TYR A 51 10.13 -10.83 -13.84
N PRO A 52 10.00 -9.82 -14.72
CA PRO A 52 11.15 -9.09 -15.24
C PRO A 52 11.98 -8.53 -14.08
N HIS A 53 13.30 -8.45 -14.27
CA HIS A 53 14.17 -7.84 -13.27
C HIS A 53 13.75 -6.38 -13.01
N TYR A 54 13.83 -5.92 -11.76
CA TYR A 54 13.33 -4.59 -11.37
C TYR A 54 14.02 -3.40 -12.04
N THR A 55 15.11 -3.65 -12.77
CA THR A 55 15.79 -2.68 -13.64
C THR A 55 14.94 -2.19 -14.81
N VAL A 56 13.77 -2.77 -15.05
CA VAL A 56 12.74 -2.19 -15.94
C VAL A 56 12.19 -0.87 -15.41
N LEU A 57 12.38 -0.58 -14.12
CA LEU A 57 11.99 0.68 -13.48
C LEU A 57 13.13 1.70 -13.55
N ASN A 58 12.79 2.97 -13.71
CA ASN A 58 13.71 4.08 -13.53
C ASN A 58 13.95 4.32 -12.03
N LEU A 59 15.14 3.95 -11.57
CA LEU A 59 15.59 4.09 -10.18
C LEU A 59 16.65 5.20 -10.03
N GLN A 60 16.75 6.12 -10.99
CA GLN A 60 17.69 7.23 -10.91
C GLN A 60 17.46 8.05 -9.64
N ASP A 61 18.53 8.27 -8.88
CA ASP A 61 18.54 8.97 -7.59
C ASP A 61 17.55 8.40 -6.54
N ILE A 62 17.16 7.13 -6.67
CA ILE A 62 16.45 6.42 -5.62
C ILE A 62 17.48 5.63 -4.82
N THR A 63 17.51 5.85 -3.51
CA THR A 63 18.36 5.10 -2.59
C THR A 63 17.53 4.07 -1.86
N PHE A 64 18.01 2.83 -1.81
CA PHE A 64 17.42 1.79 -0.97
C PHE A 64 18.00 1.84 0.45
N PRO A 65 17.20 1.53 1.48
CA PRO A 65 15.77 1.17 1.42
C PRO A 65 14.87 2.34 1.02
N MET A 66 13.80 2.05 0.28
CA MET A 66 12.85 3.06 -0.18
C MET A 66 12.12 3.70 1.00
N THR A 67 12.02 5.03 1.00
CA THR A 67 11.27 5.79 2.02
C THR A 67 10.02 6.41 1.41
N LEU A 68 8.99 6.67 2.23
CA LEU A 68 7.71 7.26 1.76
C LEU A 68 7.91 8.61 1.06
N ASN A 69 8.92 9.38 1.46
CA ASN A 69 9.25 10.68 0.87
C ASN A 69 9.80 10.57 -0.56
N GLN A 70 10.51 9.48 -0.88
CA GLN A 70 11.07 9.23 -2.21
C GLN A 70 10.01 8.73 -3.21
N ILE A 71 8.87 8.20 -2.74
CA ILE A 71 7.82 7.65 -3.62
C ILE A 71 7.30 8.68 -4.61
N LYS A 72 7.12 9.94 -4.20
CA LYS A 72 6.65 11.01 -5.11
C LYS A 72 7.61 11.23 -6.28
N LYS A 73 8.92 11.16 -6.03
CA LYS A 73 9.95 11.25 -7.07
C LYS A 73 9.90 10.03 -7.97
N PHE A 74 9.77 8.84 -7.39
CA PHE A 74 9.68 7.58 -8.14
C PHE A 74 8.44 7.52 -9.05
N GLU A 75 7.27 7.94 -8.56
CA GLU A 75 6.03 8.07 -9.34
C GLU A 75 6.26 8.91 -10.61
N HIS A 76 6.90 10.07 -10.46
CA HIS A 76 7.20 10.97 -11.56
C HIS A 76 8.21 10.38 -12.56
N LEU A 77 9.27 9.72 -12.07
CA LEU A 77 10.30 9.13 -12.93
C LEU A 77 9.81 7.96 -13.78
N ASN A 78 8.76 7.28 -13.35
CA ASN A 78 8.24 6.06 -13.99
C ASN A 78 6.88 6.26 -14.68
N ASP A 79 6.29 7.46 -14.58
CA ASP A 79 4.94 7.76 -15.07
C ASP A 79 3.89 6.78 -14.51
N ILE A 80 3.91 6.58 -13.19
CA ILE A 80 3.00 5.69 -12.47
C ILE A 80 2.47 6.37 -11.20
N SER A 81 1.40 5.81 -10.65
CA SER A 81 0.81 6.27 -9.39
C SER A 81 0.80 5.16 -8.34
N ILE A 82 1.04 5.51 -7.08
CA ILE A 82 1.21 4.53 -5.99
C ILE A 82 0.42 4.96 -4.76
N ASN A 83 -0.44 4.06 -4.29
CA ASN A 83 -0.99 4.14 -2.94
C ASN A 83 -0.24 3.18 -2.02
N VAL A 84 -0.05 3.58 -0.78
CA VAL A 84 0.54 2.76 0.28
C VAL A 84 -0.43 2.68 1.45
N TYR A 85 -0.69 1.45 1.90
CA TYR A 85 -1.51 1.15 3.06
C TYR A 85 -0.65 0.52 4.15
N GLY A 86 -0.95 0.83 5.40
CA GLY A 86 -0.31 0.23 6.57
C GLY A 86 -1.28 -0.66 7.34
N ILE A 87 -0.74 -1.38 8.33
CA ILE A 87 -1.52 -2.17 9.28
C ILE A 87 -1.47 -1.44 10.64
N LYS A 88 -2.62 -1.06 11.18
CA LYS A 88 -2.75 -0.53 12.54
C LYS A 88 -3.86 -1.28 13.26
N GLU A 89 -3.58 -1.84 14.44
CA GLU A 89 -4.59 -2.55 15.24
C GLU A 89 -5.37 -3.64 14.46
N LYS A 90 -4.70 -4.33 13.54
CA LYS A 90 -5.26 -5.33 12.60
C LYS A 90 -6.17 -4.77 11.49
N GLU A 91 -6.28 -3.46 11.38
CA GLU A 91 -6.96 -2.77 10.28
C GLU A 91 -5.97 -2.24 9.25
N ILE A 92 -6.38 -2.28 7.99
CA ILE A 92 -5.69 -1.68 6.87
C ILE A 92 -6.15 -0.25 6.71
N LEU A 93 -5.20 0.68 6.70
CA LEU A 93 -5.44 2.12 6.59
C LEU A 93 -4.51 2.72 5.52
N PRO A 94 -4.95 3.74 4.77
CA PRO A 94 -4.07 4.47 3.87
C PRO A 94 -3.03 5.25 4.68
N ILE A 95 -1.73 5.08 4.34
CA ILE A 95 -0.63 5.86 4.94
C ILE A 95 -0.06 6.88 3.95
N ARG A 96 -0.18 6.60 2.65
CA ARG A 96 0.15 7.53 1.56
C ARG A 96 -0.79 7.25 0.42
N LEU A 97 -1.43 8.30 -0.10
CA LEU A 97 -2.22 8.21 -1.32
C LEU A 97 -1.57 9.07 -2.40
N THR A 98 -1.62 8.55 -3.63
CA THR A 98 -1.29 9.36 -4.79
C THR A 98 -2.35 10.45 -4.97
N SER A 99 -1.96 11.63 -5.43
CA SER A 99 -2.91 12.74 -5.64
C SER A 99 -3.88 12.45 -6.77
N ARG A 100 -3.37 11.82 -7.84
CA ARG A 100 -4.11 11.47 -9.05
C ARG A 100 -3.78 10.03 -9.44
N LYS A 101 -4.82 9.21 -9.56
CA LYS A 101 -4.66 7.85 -10.07
C LYS A 101 -4.36 7.89 -11.57
N MET A 102 -3.30 7.21 -11.97
CA MET A 102 -2.87 7.06 -13.35
C MET A 102 -3.29 5.70 -13.90
N GLU A 103 -3.17 5.50 -15.21
CA GLU A 103 -3.45 4.22 -15.85
C GLU A 103 -2.58 3.10 -15.26
N LYS A 104 -1.27 3.36 -15.13
CA LYS A 104 -0.35 2.52 -14.37
C LYS A 104 -0.45 2.88 -12.89
N HIS A 105 -1.00 1.96 -12.11
CA HIS A 105 -1.23 2.17 -10.68
C HIS A 105 -0.87 0.93 -9.85
N ALA A 106 -0.21 1.15 -8.72
CA ALA A 106 0.10 0.10 -7.75
C ALA A 106 -0.46 0.44 -6.36
N ASN A 107 -1.12 -0.53 -5.75
CA ASN A 107 -1.48 -0.49 -4.33
C ASN A 107 -0.47 -1.34 -3.56
N LEU A 108 0.27 -0.74 -2.63
CA LEU A 108 1.29 -1.40 -1.84
C LEU A 108 0.87 -1.50 -0.37
N LEU A 109 1.24 -2.59 0.28
CA LEU A 109 1.14 -2.77 1.72
C LEU A 109 2.51 -2.52 2.33
N TYR A 110 2.58 -1.62 3.30
CA TYR A 110 3.73 -1.41 4.15
C TYR A 110 3.54 -2.17 5.47
N VAL A 111 4.53 -2.98 5.84
CA VAL A 111 4.57 -3.73 7.10
C VAL A 111 5.85 -3.33 7.84
N GLN A 112 5.69 -2.71 9.00
CA GLN A 112 6.81 -2.32 9.85
C GLN A 112 7.53 -3.57 10.39
N ASP A 113 8.85 -3.53 10.49
CA ASP A 113 9.61 -4.61 11.12
C ASP A 113 9.40 -4.54 12.64
N PRO A 114 8.93 -5.61 13.30
CA PRO A 114 8.76 -5.61 14.75
C PRO A 114 10.09 -5.48 15.53
N ARG A 115 11.24 -5.58 14.85
CA ARG A 115 12.57 -5.49 15.47
C ARG A 115 13.24 -4.13 15.25
N ASP A 116 12.75 -3.33 14.32
CA ASP A 116 13.31 -2.03 13.97
C ASP A 116 12.20 -1.09 13.46
N ASP A 117 11.86 -0.10 14.29
CA ASP A 117 10.80 0.86 13.99
C ASP A 117 11.08 1.70 12.74
N ASN A 118 12.34 1.80 12.31
CA ASN A 118 12.76 2.52 11.11
C ASN A 118 12.84 1.63 9.87
N ALA A 119 12.64 0.32 10.02
CA ALA A 119 12.62 -0.63 8.93
C ALA A 119 11.19 -1.10 8.64
N GLY A 120 10.94 -1.37 7.37
CA GLY A 120 9.68 -1.96 6.97
C GLY A 120 9.77 -2.56 5.58
N HIS A 121 8.73 -3.31 5.25
CA HIS A 121 8.65 -4.12 4.05
C HIS A 121 7.47 -3.70 3.20
N PHE A 122 7.69 -3.63 1.89
CA PHE A 122 6.63 -3.39 0.92
C PHE A 122 6.20 -4.70 0.27
N ALA A 123 4.89 -4.88 0.13
CA ALA A 123 4.29 -6.00 -0.60
C ALA A 123 3.20 -5.50 -1.54
N TYR A 124 2.95 -6.22 -2.64
CA TYR A 124 1.94 -5.82 -3.62
C TYR A 124 0.53 -6.25 -3.20
N ILE A 125 -0.42 -5.32 -3.11
CA ILE A 125 -1.84 -5.60 -2.89
C ILE A 125 -2.53 -5.89 -4.23
N LYS A 126 -2.65 -7.16 -4.58
CA LYS A 126 -3.37 -7.59 -5.79
C LYS A 126 -4.90 -7.49 -5.69
N GLY A 127 -5.44 -7.36 -4.48
CA GLY A 127 -6.89 -7.32 -4.27
C GLY A 127 -7.31 -6.56 -3.02
N LEU A 128 -7.38 -5.24 -3.10
CA LEU A 128 -7.68 -4.38 -1.95
C LEU A 128 -9.04 -4.71 -1.29
N SER A 129 -10.12 -4.88 -2.05
CA SER A 129 -11.44 -5.26 -1.52
C SER A 129 -11.41 -6.58 -0.74
N ARG A 130 -10.59 -7.54 -1.19
CA ARG A 130 -10.40 -8.81 -0.49
C ARG A 130 -9.57 -8.62 0.78
N LEU A 131 -8.56 -7.76 0.72
CA LEU A 131 -7.68 -7.43 1.85
C LEU A 131 -8.46 -6.75 2.99
N VAL A 132 -9.36 -5.82 2.69
CA VAL A 132 -10.11 -5.08 3.72
C VAL A 132 -11.46 -5.73 4.06
N SER A 133 -11.80 -6.85 3.44
CA SER A 133 -13.12 -7.49 3.54
C SER A 133 -13.61 -7.73 4.98
N SER A 134 -12.70 -8.05 5.91
CA SER A 134 -13.02 -8.26 7.33
C SER A 134 -13.29 -6.97 8.12
N GLN A 135 -12.76 -5.83 7.66
CA GLN A 135 -13.06 -4.50 8.22
C GLN A 135 -14.40 -3.96 7.71
N LEU A 136 -14.92 -4.56 6.63
CA LEU A 136 -16.24 -4.25 6.12
C LEU A 136 -17.30 -5.08 6.84
N ASN A 137 -18.56 -4.67 6.74
CA ASN A 137 -19.68 -5.37 7.36
C ASN A 137 -19.82 -6.85 6.90
N LYS A 138 -20.55 -7.69 7.62
CA LYS A 138 -20.67 -9.13 7.31
C LYS A 138 -21.68 -9.48 6.21
N TYR A 139 -22.34 -8.50 5.59
CA TYR A 139 -23.43 -8.78 4.63
C TYR A 139 -22.89 -9.26 3.28
N GLY A 140 -23.52 -10.31 2.74
CA GLY A 140 -23.07 -11.08 1.57
C GLY A 140 -23.30 -10.44 0.20
N HIS A 141 -23.64 -9.16 0.14
CA HIS A 141 -23.81 -8.45 -1.14
C HIS A 141 -22.47 -8.02 -1.72
N LYS A 142 -22.39 -7.92 -3.06
CA LYS A 142 -21.21 -7.38 -3.74
C LYS A 142 -20.98 -5.93 -3.27
N LYS A 143 -19.73 -5.63 -2.91
CA LYS A 143 -19.30 -4.31 -2.45
C LYS A 143 -18.33 -3.71 -3.42
N TYR A 144 -18.49 -2.41 -3.67
CA TYR A 144 -17.63 -1.59 -4.50
C TYR A 144 -16.82 -0.69 -3.59
N LEU A 145 -15.50 -0.88 -3.55
CA LEU A 145 -14.61 -0.19 -2.61
C LEU A 145 -13.97 1.03 -3.28
N CYS A 146 -13.98 2.18 -2.61
CA CYS A 146 -13.12 3.30 -2.94
C CYS A 146 -11.71 3.04 -2.38
N ASP A 147 -10.70 3.05 -3.24
CA ASP A 147 -9.31 2.79 -2.83
C ASP A 147 -8.71 3.94 -2.00
N ARG A 148 -9.18 5.18 -2.16
CA ARG A 148 -8.70 6.33 -1.39
C ARG A 148 -9.19 6.33 0.06
N CYS A 149 -10.51 6.26 0.26
CA CYS A 149 -11.12 6.39 1.60
C CYS A 149 -11.49 5.04 2.24
N LEU A 150 -11.34 3.92 1.51
CA LEU A 150 -11.76 2.58 1.93
C LEU A 150 -13.26 2.45 2.25
N HIS A 151 -14.09 3.43 1.87
CA HIS A 151 -15.54 3.32 1.96
C HIS A 151 -16.08 2.37 0.90
N TYR A 152 -17.14 1.63 1.23
CA TYR A 152 -17.78 0.68 0.32
C TYR A 152 -19.18 1.12 -0.07
N PHE A 153 -19.56 0.78 -1.29
CA PHE A 153 -20.84 1.10 -1.89
C PHE A 153 -21.55 -0.17 -2.36
N SER A 154 -22.87 -0.12 -2.42
CA SER A 154 -23.71 -1.22 -2.89
C SER A 154 -23.74 -1.34 -4.43
N SER A 155 -23.32 -0.31 -5.16
CA SER A 155 -23.30 -0.29 -6.63
C SER A 155 -22.08 0.46 -7.18
N SER A 156 -21.74 0.19 -8.45
CA SER A 156 -20.59 0.80 -9.12
C SER A 156 -20.84 2.28 -9.41
N GLU A 157 -22.08 2.64 -9.70
CA GLU A 157 -22.52 4.00 -10.01
C GLU A 157 -22.31 4.91 -8.80
N ARG A 158 -22.68 4.43 -7.60
CA ARG A 158 -22.49 5.18 -6.35
C ARG A 158 -21.01 5.37 -6.03
N LEU A 159 -20.19 4.36 -6.29
CA LEU A 159 -18.73 4.49 -6.17
C LEU A 159 -18.21 5.55 -7.15
N GLN A 160 -18.62 5.53 -8.41
CA GLN A 160 -18.15 6.49 -9.41
C GLN A 160 -18.51 7.94 -9.08
N SER A 161 -19.76 8.18 -8.63
CA SER A 161 -20.17 9.49 -8.13
C SER A 161 -19.30 9.92 -6.95
N HIS A 162 -19.08 9.02 -5.98
CA HIS A 162 -18.22 9.30 -4.83
C HIS A 162 -16.76 9.58 -5.21
N THR A 163 -16.17 8.82 -6.14
CA THR A 163 -14.77 8.97 -6.53
C THR A 163 -14.50 10.39 -7.05
N THR A 164 -15.41 10.96 -7.83
CA THR A 164 -15.28 12.33 -8.35
C THR A 164 -15.10 13.37 -7.25
N ASP A 165 -15.79 13.20 -6.12
CA ASP A 165 -15.71 14.11 -4.98
C ASP A 165 -14.54 13.73 -4.05
N CYS A 166 -14.31 12.43 -3.86
CA CYS A 166 -13.22 11.90 -3.04
C CYS A 166 -11.84 12.29 -3.59
N GLU A 167 -11.69 12.39 -4.91
CA GLU A 167 -10.46 12.86 -5.54
C GLU A 167 -10.15 14.33 -5.22
N LYS A 168 -11.18 15.15 -4.98
CA LYS A 168 -11.04 16.58 -4.66
C LYS A 168 -10.72 16.83 -3.18
N MET A 169 -11.08 15.89 -2.29
CA MET A 169 -10.90 15.99 -0.83
C MET A 169 -9.47 15.69 -0.36
N ASN A 170 -8.47 16.09 -1.15
CA ASN A 170 -7.13 15.55 -1.12
C ASN A 170 -6.22 16.13 -0.01
N ASP A 171 -6.66 16.08 1.25
CA ASP A 171 -5.90 16.62 2.39
C ASP A 171 -5.80 15.72 3.63
N CYS A 172 -6.25 14.45 3.56
CA CYS A 172 -6.05 13.52 4.67
C CYS A 172 -4.70 12.79 4.55
N THR A 173 -3.60 13.50 4.80
CA THR A 173 -2.37 12.84 5.21
C THR A 173 -2.53 12.48 6.68
N ILE A 174 -2.92 11.23 6.98
CA ILE A 174 -2.83 10.73 8.36
C ILE A 174 -1.34 10.60 8.68
N ARG A 175 -0.76 11.63 9.29
CA ARG A 175 0.53 11.50 9.96
C ARG A 175 0.30 10.69 11.22
N LEU A 176 0.93 9.52 11.30
CA LEU A 176 1.05 8.82 12.57
C LEU A 176 1.80 9.74 13.54
N PRO A 177 1.23 10.05 14.72
CA PRO A 177 1.97 10.79 15.73
C PRO A 177 3.22 9.99 16.11
N SER A 178 4.36 10.69 16.23
CA SER A 178 5.55 10.11 16.85
C SER A 178 5.29 9.88 18.34
N GLU A 179 6.20 9.17 19.02
CA GLU A 179 6.10 8.95 20.46
C GLU A 179 6.01 10.28 21.26
N ASP A 180 6.49 11.39 20.66
CA ASP A 180 6.46 12.74 21.21
C ASP A 180 5.10 13.46 21.00
N ASP A 181 4.26 13.00 20.07
CA ASP A 181 2.97 13.61 19.67
C ASP A 181 1.75 12.75 20.07
N LYS A 182 1.86 11.90 21.10
CA LYS A 182 0.82 10.93 21.50
C LYS A 182 -0.48 11.54 22.04
N TRP A 183 -0.45 12.81 22.43
CA TRP A 183 -1.56 13.45 23.14
C TRP A 183 -2.14 14.60 22.31
N LEU A 184 -3.41 14.46 21.91
CA LEU A 184 -4.19 15.54 21.34
C LEU A 184 -5.00 16.20 22.47
N GLU A 185 -4.68 17.45 22.78
CA GLU A 185 -5.44 18.27 23.73
C GLU A 185 -6.51 19.07 23.00
N PHE A 186 -7.77 18.89 23.39
CA PHE A 186 -8.87 19.72 22.93
C PHE A 186 -8.99 20.95 23.83
N LYS A 187 -8.86 22.15 23.25
CA LYS A 187 -9.26 23.38 23.91
C LYS A 187 -10.75 23.59 23.68
N ASN A 188 -11.55 23.46 24.74
CA ASN A 188 -12.93 23.90 24.71
C ASN A 188 -12.95 25.42 24.49
N HIS A 189 -13.64 25.87 23.45
CA HIS A 189 -14.00 27.27 23.28
C HIS A 189 -15.30 27.52 24.06
N GLU A 190 -15.26 28.49 24.97
CA GLU A 190 -16.43 29.08 25.63
C GLU A 190 -17.23 29.97 24.67
#